data_AF-A0A1J6Y5S8-F1
#
_entry.id   AF-A0A1J6Y5S8-F1
#
_cell.length_a   1.000
_cell.length_b   1.000
_cell.length_c   1.000
_cell.angle_alpha   90.00
_cell.angle_beta   90.00
_cell.angle_gamma   90.00
#
_symmetry.space_group_name_H-M   'P 1'
#
loop_
_entity.id
_entity.type
_entity.pdbx_description
1 polymer ?
#
loop_
_entity_poly.entity_id
_entity_poly.type
_entity_poly.pdbx_seq_one_letter_code
_entity_poly.pdbx_strand_id
1 'polypeptide(L)'
;MLSTKKKITAALSLGFVGALVLSGCTMGGESDMESSEPMPAETSEMSDAPETMDPAANLVGPGCEAYAEQVPDGGGSIEGMSQDPVAVAASNNPLLTTLVSAVSGQLNPDVNLVDTLNGDEFTVFAPVDDAFAKIDAATIESLKTDADTLTSILTYHVVPGQIAPSDIEGMHTTVQGADLEVTGSGDEWMVNDANVICGGVQTANATVYLIDSVLMPPAQ
;
A
#
# COMPACT_ATOMS: atom_id res chain seq x y z
N MET A 1 -54.28 -13.28 10.19
CA MET A 1 -53.79 -14.29 9.21
C MET A 1 -52.63 -15.01 9.90
N LEU A 2 -52.83 -16.18 10.54
CA LEU A 2 -53.01 -17.53 9.97
C LEU A 2 -51.79 -18.05 9.19
N SER A 3 -51.03 -18.96 9.84
CA SER A 3 -50.27 -20.12 9.32
C SER A 3 -49.32 -19.93 8.11
N THR A 4 -48.13 -20.53 8.10
CA THR A 4 -47.98 -22.00 8.12
C THR A 4 -46.56 -22.47 8.52
N LYS A 5 -46.49 -23.56 9.29
CA LYS A 5 -45.25 -24.30 9.61
C LYS A 5 -44.87 -25.26 8.46
N LYS A 6 -43.58 -25.50 8.22
CA LYS A 6 -43.12 -26.85 7.83
C LYS A 6 -41.70 -27.16 8.31
N LYS A 7 -41.56 -28.30 8.98
CA LYS A 7 -40.28 -28.97 9.28
C LYS A 7 -40.07 -30.06 8.22
N ILE A 8 -38.83 -30.29 7.77
CA ILE A 8 -38.41 -31.54 7.11
C ILE A 8 -37.02 -31.91 7.66
N THR A 9 -36.73 -33.21 7.71
CA THR A 9 -35.69 -33.84 8.52
C THR A 9 -34.77 -34.71 7.66
N ALA A 10 -33.46 -34.69 7.95
CA ALA A 10 -32.41 -35.71 7.70
C ALA A 10 -32.27 -36.45 6.34
N ALA A 11 -31.01 -36.62 5.92
CA ALA A 11 -30.52 -37.81 5.21
C ALA A 11 -29.03 -38.04 5.55
N LEU A 12 -28.58 -39.29 5.46
CA LEU A 12 -27.28 -39.78 5.95
C LEU A 12 -26.68 -40.82 4.98
N SER A 13 -25.41 -40.66 4.61
CA SER A 13 -24.54 -41.68 3.99
C SER A 13 -23.08 -41.22 4.11
N LEU A 14 -22.07 -41.98 4.59
CA LEU A 14 -21.61 -43.36 4.32
C LEU A 14 -20.85 -43.56 3.00
N GLY A 15 -19.59 -43.09 2.99
CA GLY A 15 -18.40 -43.95 2.88
C GLY A 15 -17.94 -44.46 1.50
N PHE A 16 -16.62 -44.34 1.24
CA PHE A 16 -15.87 -45.37 0.52
C PHE A 16 -14.42 -45.46 1.04
N VAL A 17 -13.85 -46.67 1.02
CA VAL A 17 -12.51 -47.01 1.52
C VAL A 17 -11.63 -47.41 0.33
N GLY A 18 -10.37 -46.99 0.29
CA GLY A 18 -9.41 -47.44 -0.72
C GLY A 18 -7.97 -47.40 -0.20
N ALA A 19 -7.37 -48.57 0.00
CA ALA A 19 -5.97 -48.74 0.36
C ALA A 19 -5.37 -49.94 -0.38
N LEU A 20 -4.20 -49.78 -1.00
CA LEU A 20 -3.20 -50.83 -1.33
C LEU A 20 -1.96 -50.09 -1.90
N VAL A 21 -0.76 -50.06 -1.27
CA VAL A 21 0.25 -51.13 -1.06
C VAL A 21 0.91 -51.52 -2.40
N LEU A 22 2.23 -51.33 -2.60
CA LEU A 22 3.32 -52.27 -2.23
C LEU A 22 4.74 -51.64 -2.28
N SER A 23 5.66 -52.22 -1.49
CA SER A 23 7.11 -51.93 -1.43
C SER A 23 7.93 -52.57 -2.56
N GLY A 24 9.18 -52.11 -2.76
CA GLY A 24 10.17 -52.79 -3.61
C GLY A 24 11.62 -52.31 -3.40
N CYS A 25 12.58 -53.24 -3.40
CA CYS A 25 14.02 -53.05 -3.10
C CYS A 25 14.86 -53.95 -4.07
N THR A 26 16.20 -53.98 -4.12
CA THR A 26 17.26 -53.52 -3.21
C THR A 26 18.63 -53.44 -3.93
N MET A 27 19.64 -52.82 -3.27
CA MET A 27 21.09 -53.03 -3.43
C MET A 27 21.84 -52.62 -4.74
N GLY A 28 22.70 -51.61 -4.59
CA GLY A 28 24.14 -51.55 -4.95
C GLY A 28 24.73 -52.20 -6.21
N GLY A 29 25.52 -51.41 -6.95
CA GLY A 29 26.51 -51.86 -7.95
C GLY A 29 27.31 -50.69 -8.54
N GLU A 30 28.64 -50.71 -8.42
CA GLU A 30 29.57 -49.68 -8.93
C GLU A 30 29.99 -49.93 -10.40
N SER A 31 30.64 -48.92 -11.02
CA SER A 31 31.56 -48.96 -12.19
C SER A 31 31.09 -48.28 -13.49
N ASP A 32 31.52 -47.03 -13.63
CA ASP A 32 32.28 -46.42 -14.75
C ASP A 32 31.94 -46.58 -16.26
N MET A 33 32.01 -45.40 -16.90
CA MET A 33 32.65 -45.06 -18.20
C MET A 33 31.89 -45.15 -19.55
N GLU A 34 31.66 -43.94 -20.09
CA GLU A 34 32.01 -43.50 -21.46
C GLU A 34 31.18 -44.00 -22.66
N SER A 35 30.28 -43.16 -23.20
CA SER A 35 30.58 -42.33 -24.40
C SER A 35 29.34 -41.68 -25.05
N SER A 36 29.37 -40.34 -25.12
CA SER A 36 28.90 -39.47 -26.23
C SER A 36 27.41 -39.30 -26.63
N GLU A 37 27.14 -38.07 -27.10
CA GLU A 37 25.97 -37.59 -27.89
C GLU A 37 24.67 -37.27 -27.10
N PRO A 38 23.88 -36.26 -27.53
CA PRO A 38 24.13 -34.88 -27.14
C PRO A 38 22.98 -34.26 -26.32
N MET A 39 23.26 -33.17 -25.61
CA MET A 39 22.23 -32.38 -24.95
C MET A 39 21.24 -31.80 -25.98
N PRO A 40 19.91 -31.91 -25.78
CA PRO A 40 19.00 -30.97 -26.41
C PRO A 40 19.32 -29.59 -25.86
N ALA A 41 19.45 -28.61 -26.74
CA ALA A 41 19.72 -27.23 -26.34
C ALA A 41 18.64 -26.74 -25.36
N GLU A 42 19.06 -25.89 -24.43
CA GLU A 42 18.14 -25.00 -23.73
C GLU A 42 17.35 -24.22 -24.78
N THR A 43 16.10 -24.61 -25.00
CA THR A 43 15.11 -23.64 -25.44
C THR A 43 14.83 -22.78 -24.23
N SER A 44 15.57 -21.68 -24.10
CA SER A 44 15.16 -20.58 -23.23
C SER A 44 13.79 -20.13 -23.75
N GLU A 45 12.74 -20.61 -23.10
CA GLU A 45 11.38 -20.18 -23.35
C GLU A 45 11.27 -18.73 -22.90
N MET A 46 11.67 -17.82 -23.80
CA MET A 46 11.39 -16.39 -23.69
C MET A 46 9.88 -16.23 -23.76
N SER A 47 9.26 -16.35 -22.59
CA SER A 47 7.92 -15.86 -22.34
C SER A 47 8.01 -14.35 -22.37
N ASP A 48 7.75 -13.80 -23.56
CA ASP A 48 7.46 -12.39 -23.82
C ASP A 48 6.14 -12.04 -23.10
N ALA A 49 6.21 -11.98 -21.78
CA ALA A 49 5.29 -11.22 -20.96
C ALA A 49 5.82 -9.77 -20.97
N PRO A 50 4.94 -8.74 -20.96
CA PRO A 50 5.41 -7.40 -20.66
C PRO A 50 6.10 -7.45 -19.29
N GLU A 51 7.29 -6.88 -19.17
CA GLU A 51 7.94 -6.73 -17.88
C GLU A 51 7.06 -5.82 -17.02
N THR A 52 6.22 -6.45 -16.19
CA THR A 52 5.45 -5.78 -15.16
C THR A 52 6.47 -5.16 -14.23
N MET A 53 6.64 -3.84 -14.33
CA MET A 53 7.46 -3.07 -13.40
C MET A 53 6.96 -3.40 -12.00
N ASP A 54 7.79 -4.10 -11.23
CA ASP A 54 7.48 -4.44 -9.84
C ASP A 54 7.21 -3.13 -9.09
N PRO A 55 5.97 -2.90 -8.59
CA PRO A 55 5.62 -1.65 -7.94
C PRO A 55 6.40 -1.45 -6.63
N ALA A 56 7.01 -2.51 -6.09
CA ALA A 56 7.90 -2.46 -4.93
C ALA A 56 9.37 -2.14 -5.28
N ALA A 57 9.80 -2.25 -6.55
CA ALA A 57 11.22 -2.14 -6.93
C ALA A 57 11.84 -0.74 -6.80
N ASN A 58 11.01 0.30 -6.64
CA ASN A 58 11.45 1.69 -6.46
C ASN A 58 11.06 2.27 -5.10
N LEU A 59 10.68 1.44 -4.13
CA LEU A 59 10.34 1.90 -2.79
C LEU A 59 11.60 2.40 -2.05
N VAL A 60 11.40 3.44 -1.23
CA VAL A 60 12.44 3.98 -0.34
C VAL A 60 11.90 4.10 1.09
N GLY A 61 12.74 3.90 2.09
CA GLY A 61 12.35 4.08 3.49
C GLY A 61 12.58 2.82 4.32
N PRO A 62 13.16 2.95 5.55
CA PRO A 62 13.53 1.81 6.39
C PRO A 62 12.31 1.00 6.89
N GLY A 63 11.11 1.55 6.76
CA GLY A 63 9.86 0.91 7.16
C GLY A 63 9.11 0.20 6.03
N CYS A 64 9.56 0.24 4.78
CA CYS A 64 8.86 -0.45 3.68
C CYS A 64 8.80 -1.98 3.87
N GLU A 65 9.87 -2.60 4.38
CA GLU A 65 9.89 -4.04 4.68
C GLU A 65 8.87 -4.38 5.80
N ALA A 66 8.94 -3.67 6.93
CA ALA A 66 8.00 -3.83 8.04
C ALA A 66 6.54 -3.48 7.66
N TYR A 67 6.34 -2.61 6.68
CA TYR A 67 5.04 -2.32 6.10
C TYR A 67 4.52 -3.51 5.27
N ALA A 68 5.36 -4.06 4.39
CA ALA A 68 5.02 -5.24 3.59
C ALA A 68 4.80 -6.49 4.45
N GLU A 69 5.48 -6.65 5.58
CA GLU A 69 5.19 -7.72 6.56
C GLU A 69 3.81 -7.59 7.21
N GLN A 70 3.35 -6.35 7.44
CA GLN A 70 2.03 -6.07 8.02
C GLN A 70 0.90 -6.12 6.98
N VAL A 71 1.20 -5.74 5.74
CA VAL A 71 0.24 -5.67 4.62
C VAL A 71 0.82 -6.35 3.37
N PRO A 72 1.02 -7.69 3.39
CA PRO A 72 1.66 -8.41 2.29
C PRO A 72 0.77 -8.49 1.04
N ASP A 73 -0.54 -8.60 1.23
CA ASP A 73 -1.52 -8.85 0.17
C ASP A 73 -2.81 -8.02 0.37
N GLY A 74 -3.55 -7.82 -0.72
CA GLY A 74 -4.86 -7.14 -0.73
C GLY A 74 -4.77 -5.67 -1.12
N GLY A 75 -5.91 -4.95 -1.15
CA GLY A 75 -6.00 -3.59 -1.69
C GLY A 75 -5.16 -2.53 -0.96
N GLY A 76 -4.63 -2.86 0.23
CA GLY A 76 -3.69 -2.02 0.96
C GLY A 76 -2.22 -2.38 0.73
N SER A 77 -1.86 -3.51 0.11
CA SER A 77 -0.45 -3.80 -0.19
C SER A 77 0.05 -2.90 -1.32
N ILE A 78 1.37 -2.79 -1.51
CA ILE A 78 1.96 -1.95 -2.57
C ILE A 78 1.40 -2.31 -3.96
N GLU A 79 1.20 -3.60 -4.23
CA GLU A 79 0.61 -4.07 -5.48
C GLU A 79 -0.91 -3.86 -5.56
N GLY A 80 -1.63 -3.90 -4.44
CA GLY A 80 -3.05 -3.51 -4.40
C GLY A 80 -3.24 -2.01 -4.65
N MET A 81 -2.42 -1.19 -3.98
CA MET A 81 -2.44 0.27 -4.09
C MET A 81 -2.13 0.74 -5.52
N SER A 82 -1.27 0.03 -6.27
CA SER A 82 -0.94 0.36 -7.67
C SER A 82 -2.11 0.22 -8.66
N GLN A 83 -3.12 -0.57 -8.31
CA GLN A 83 -4.30 -0.83 -9.16
C GLN A 83 -5.47 0.11 -8.87
N ASP A 84 -5.47 0.76 -7.70
CA ASP A 84 -6.56 1.62 -7.21
C ASP A 84 -6.17 3.11 -7.26
N PRO A 85 -7.14 4.04 -7.41
CA PRO A 85 -6.92 5.47 -7.19
C PRO A 85 -6.48 5.77 -5.76
N VAL A 86 -5.71 6.84 -5.56
CA VAL A 86 -5.04 7.13 -4.28
C VAL A 86 -5.96 7.17 -3.07
N ALA A 87 -7.19 7.69 -3.20
CA ALA A 87 -8.13 7.72 -2.08
C ALA A 87 -8.68 6.33 -1.72
N VAL A 88 -8.81 5.42 -2.71
CA VAL A 88 -9.23 4.02 -2.50
C VAL A 88 -8.07 3.22 -1.93
N ALA A 89 -6.87 3.36 -2.50
CA ALA A 89 -5.62 2.77 -2.02
C ALA A 89 -5.36 3.13 -0.55
N ALA A 90 -5.50 4.42 -0.18
CA ALA A 90 -5.40 4.86 1.21
C ALA A 90 -6.51 4.26 2.10
N SER A 91 -7.76 4.18 1.60
CA SER A 91 -8.90 3.59 2.33
C SER A 91 -8.75 2.10 2.64
N ASN A 92 -7.99 1.37 1.81
CA ASN A 92 -7.68 -0.04 2.03
C ASN A 92 -6.49 -0.25 3.00
N ASN A 93 -5.76 0.80 3.36
CA ASN A 93 -4.54 0.72 4.17
C ASN A 93 -4.86 0.81 5.68
N PRO A 94 -4.54 -0.22 6.50
CA PRO A 94 -4.88 -0.24 7.92
C PRO A 94 -4.09 0.76 8.79
N LEU A 95 -3.06 1.42 8.24
CA LEU A 95 -2.25 2.43 8.94
C LEU A 95 -2.66 3.87 8.61
N LEU A 96 -3.59 4.09 7.67
CA LEU A 96 -3.99 5.43 7.20
C LEU A 96 -5.44 5.78 7.59
N THR A 97 -6.03 5.08 8.57
CA THR A 97 -7.47 5.14 8.83
C THR A 97 -7.94 6.51 9.32
N THR A 98 -7.10 7.24 10.06
CA THR A 98 -7.35 8.61 10.51
C THR A 98 -7.26 9.60 9.35
N LEU A 99 -6.27 9.44 8.45
CA LEU A 99 -6.14 10.27 7.25
C LEU A 99 -7.32 10.08 6.30
N VAL A 100 -7.73 8.84 6.07
CA VAL A 100 -8.91 8.50 5.25
C VAL A 100 -10.17 9.14 5.85
N SER A 101 -10.31 9.08 7.18
CA SER A 101 -11.42 9.72 7.88
C SER A 101 -11.42 11.25 7.68
N ALA A 102 -10.24 11.88 7.63
CA ALA A 102 -10.09 13.31 7.38
C ALA A 102 -10.41 13.71 5.93
N VAL A 103 -9.89 12.95 4.97
CA VAL A 103 -10.03 13.19 3.52
C VAL A 103 -11.46 12.92 3.01
N SER A 104 -12.15 11.92 3.56
CA SER A 104 -13.52 11.53 3.19
C SER A 104 -14.63 12.28 3.95
N GLY A 105 -14.27 13.24 4.80
CA GLY A 105 -15.22 14.03 5.60
C GLY A 105 -15.87 13.30 6.77
N GLN A 106 -15.38 12.12 7.16
CA GLN A 106 -15.82 11.45 8.39
C GLN A 106 -15.34 12.19 9.65
N LEU A 107 -14.18 12.86 9.59
CA LEU A 107 -13.66 13.70 10.66
C LEU A 107 -14.37 15.06 10.70
N ASN A 108 -14.59 15.67 9.53
CA ASN A 108 -15.28 16.95 9.38
C ASN A 108 -16.12 16.92 8.09
N PRO A 109 -17.47 16.97 8.17
CA PRO A 109 -18.35 16.77 7.02
C PRO A 109 -18.28 17.89 5.97
N ASP A 110 -17.69 19.04 6.30
CA ASP A 110 -17.49 20.15 5.38
C ASP A 110 -16.23 20.00 4.51
N VAL A 111 -15.41 18.96 4.75
CA VAL A 111 -14.17 18.67 4.00
C VAL A 111 -14.29 17.31 3.29
N ASN A 112 -14.40 17.31 1.97
CA ASN A 112 -14.28 16.10 1.15
C ASN A 112 -13.28 16.35 0.02
N LEU A 113 -12.15 15.65 0.05
CA LEU A 113 -11.09 15.73 -0.95
C LEU A 113 -10.93 14.43 -1.76
N VAL A 114 -11.80 13.42 -1.55
CA VAL A 114 -11.73 12.13 -2.27
C VAL A 114 -11.87 12.33 -3.78
N ASP A 115 -12.85 13.14 -4.21
CA ASP A 115 -13.08 13.42 -5.63
C ASP A 115 -11.93 14.24 -6.24
N THR A 116 -11.33 15.15 -5.47
CA THR A 116 -10.17 15.94 -5.90
C THR A 116 -8.94 15.07 -6.08
N LEU A 117 -8.61 14.25 -5.08
CA LEU A 117 -7.43 13.38 -5.08
C LEU A 117 -7.50 12.27 -6.15
N ASN A 118 -8.69 11.89 -6.60
CA ASN A 118 -8.87 10.92 -7.69
C ASN A 118 -8.96 11.58 -9.08
N GLY A 119 -9.01 12.92 -9.16
CA GLY A 119 -9.27 13.65 -10.41
C GLY A 119 -8.02 14.02 -11.21
N ASP A 120 -6.87 14.15 -10.54
CA ASP A 120 -5.61 14.64 -11.10
C ASP A 120 -4.41 13.83 -10.57
N GLU A 121 -3.21 14.16 -11.06
CA GLU A 121 -1.95 13.53 -10.67
C GLU A 121 -1.34 14.19 -9.42
N PHE A 122 -1.00 13.39 -8.39
CA PHE A 122 -0.52 13.92 -7.11
C PHE A 122 0.65 13.12 -6.50
N THR A 123 1.32 13.75 -5.54
CA THR A 123 2.20 13.12 -4.57
C THR A 123 1.65 13.38 -3.19
N VAL A 124 1.31 12.31 -2.46
CA VAL A 124 0.60 12.36 -1.18
C VAL A 124 1.50 11.89 -0.06
N PHE A 125 1.88 12.82 0.82
CA PHE A 125 2.58 12.52 2.06
C PHE A 125 1.54 12.08 3.10
N ALA A 126 1.42 10.78 3.34
CA ALA A 126 0.38 10.19 4.15
C ALA A 126 0.88 9.91 5.59
N PRO A 127 0.57 10.76 6.58
CA PRO A 127 0.84 10.44 7.98
C PRO A 127 0.11 9.17 8.40
N VAL A 128 0.86 8.25 9.01
CA VAL A 128 0.30 7.03 9.61
C VAL A 128 -0.50 7.34 10.87
N ASP A 129 -1.33 6.42 11.34
CA ASP A 129 -2.14 6.60 12.54
C ASP A 129 -1.30 6.91 13.81
N ASP A 130 -0.06 6.40 13.90
CA ASP A 130 0.91 6.76 14.94
C ASP A 130 1.37 8.24 14.86
N ALA A 131 1.37 8.85 13.67
CA ALA A 131 1.67 10.27 13.48
C ALA A 131 0.55 11.14 14.07
N PHE A 132 -0.71 10.73 13.87
CA PHE A 132 -1.87 11.39 14.50
C PHE A 132 -1.88 11.18 16.02
N ALA A 133 -1.40 10.04 16.52
CA ALA A 133 -1.27 9.79 17.96
C ALA A 133 -0.24 10.70 18.66
N LYS A 134 0.68 11.33 17.92
CA LYS A 134 1.59 12.39 18.42
C LYS A 134 0.89 13.75 18.61
N ILE A 135 -0.29 13.96 18.02
CA ILE A 135 -1.03 15.22 18.12
C ILE A 135 -1.91 15.22 19.37
N ASP A 136 -1.93 16.34 20.10
CA ASP A 136 -2.87 16.57 21.19
C ASP A 136 -4.34 16.42 20.73
N ALA A 137 -5.13 15.64 21.46
CA ALA A 137 -6.55 15.44 21.15
C ALA A 137 -7.33 16.78 21.05
N ALA A 138 -6.92 17.83 21.77
CA ALA A 138 -7.52 19.16 21.66
C ALA A 138 -7.35 19.79 20.25
N THR A 139 -6.22 19.55 19.59
CA THR A 139 -5.97 19.98 18.21
C THR A 139 -6.85 19.19 17.25
N ILE A 140 -6.93 17.85 17.40
CA ILE A 140 -7.82 17.01 16.60
C ILE A 140 -9.30 17.43 16.74
N GLU A 141 -9.77 17.72 17.95
CA GLU A 141 -11.13 18.26 18.17
C GLU A 141 -11.33 19.63 17.50
N SER A 142 -10.31 20.50 17.49
CA SER A 142 -10.38 21.78 16.76
C SER A 142 -10.57 21.56 15.25
N LEU A 143 -9.83 20.63 14.65
CA LEU A 143 -9.91 20.31 13.21
C LEU A 143 -11.27 19.72 12.78
N LYS A 144 -11.99 19.06 13.70
CA LYS A 144 -13.39 18.62 13.46
C LYS A 144 -14.37 19.79 13.33
N THR A 145 -14.03 20.97 13.85
CA THR A 145 -14.87 22.18 13.81
C THR A 145 -14.36 23.25 12.86
N ASP A 146 -13.09 23.19 12.47
CA ASP A 146 -12.41 24.15 11.60
C ASP A 146 -12.05 23.48 10.26
N ALA A 147 -12.98 23.60 9.32
CA ALA A 147 -12.86 23.02 7.98
C ALA A 147 -11.78 23.71 7.14
N ASP A 148 -11.55 25.02 7.33
CA ASP A 148 -10.54 25.79 6.60
C ASP A 148 -9.13 25.36 7.02
N THR A 149 -8.89 25.23 8.34
CA THR A 149 -7.60 24.73 8.86
C THR A 149 -7.39 23.26 8.50
N LEU A 150 -8.41 22.40 8.60
CA LEU A 150 -8.27 20.99 8.20
C LEU A 150 -7.97 20.85 6.70
N THR A 151 -8.69 21.59 5.84
CA THR A 151 -8.42 21.59 4.39
C THR A 151 -7.01 22.09 4.09
N SER A 152 -6.54 23.13 4.79
CA SER A 152 -5.16 23.63 4.66
C SER A 152 -4.12 22.58 5.04
N ILE A 153 -4.32 21.85 6.14
CA ILE A 153 -3.42 20.75 6.55
C ILE A 153 -3.44 19.62 5.52
N LEU A 154 -4.63 19.16 5.07
CA LEU A 154 -4.72 18.08 4.10
C LEU A 154 -4.12 18.46 2.75
N THR A 155 -4.33 19.69 2.26
CA THR A 155 -3.71 20.17 1.01
C THR A 155 -2.22 20.47 1.13
N TYR A 156 -1.69 20.65 2.34
CA TYR A 156 -0.23 20.77 2.58
C TYR A 156 0.49 19.42 2.51
N HIS A 157 -0.23 18.31 2.74
CA HIS A 157 0.29 16.95 2.53
C HIS A 157 0.27 16.52 1.06
N VAL A 158 -0.25 17.35 0.15
CA VAL A 158 -0.45 17.01 -1.26
C VAL A 158 0.37 17.95 -2.14
N VAL A 159 1.25 17.39 -2.95
CA VAL A 159 2.00 18.09 -3.99
C VAL A 159 1.41 17.71 -5.36
N PRO A 160 1.18 18.65 -6.28
CA PRO A 160 0.71 18.35 -7.63
C PRO A 160 1.79 17.65 -8.47
N GLY A 161 1.39 16.63 -9.22
CA GLY A 161 2.27 15.78 -10.02
C GLY A 161 2.77 14.54 -9.28
N GLN A 162 3.08 13.47 -10.04
CA GLN A 162 3.66 12.23 -9.50
C GLN A 162 5.19 12.34 -9.47
N ILE A 163 5.76 12.37 -8.27
CA ILE A 163 7.20 12.55 -8.07
C ILE A 163 7.79 11.25 -7.54
N ALA A 164 8.64 10.62 -8.35
CA ALA A 164 9.35 9.40 -8.00
C ALA A 164 10.43 9.67 -6.93
N PRO A 165 10.82 8.66 -6.12
CA PRO A 165 11.85 8.84 -5.08
C PRO A 165 13.23 9.29 -5.58
N SER A 166 13.52 9.11 -6.88
CA SER A 166 14.71 9.64 -7.55
C SER A 166 14.74 11.16 -7.65
N ASP A 167 13.58 11.79 -7.70
CA ASP A 167 13.37 13.21 -8.01
C ASP A 167 12.61 13.94 -6.89
N ILE A 168 12.38 13.27 -5.76
CA ILE A 168 11.68 13.81 -4.59
C ILE A 168 12.56 14.77 -3.77
N GLU A 169 13.89 14.75 -3.92
CA GLU A 169 14.78 15.66 -3.19
C GLU A 169 14.59 17.13 -3.62
N GLY A 170 14.41 18.03 -2.66
CA GLY A 170 14.35 19.47 -2.87
C GLY A 170 13.06 20.14 -2.37
N MET A 171 12.80 21.35 -2.87
CA MET A 171 11.63 22.16 -2.49
C MET A 171 10.45 21.86 -3.43
N HIS A 172 9.29 21.55 -2.88
CA HIS A 172 8.06 21.31 -3.64
C HIS A 172 6.91 22.19 -3.15
N THR A 173 6.25 22.89 -4.06
CA THR A 173 5.06 23.69 -3.74
C THR A 173 3.84 22.79 -3.59
N THR A 174 3.19 22.83 -2.43
CA THR A 174 1.99 22.03 -2.14
C THR A 174 0.72 22.62 -2.77
N VAL A 175 -0.37 21.85 -2.81
CA VAL A 175 -1.70 22.33 -3.25
C VAL A 175 -2.22 23.46 -2.35
N GLN A 176 -1.78 23.51 -1.08
CA GLN A 176 -2.07 24.62 -0.16
C GLN A 176 -1.40 25.95 -0.60
N GLY A 177 -0.29 25.87 -1.35
CA GLY A 177 0.48 27.01 -1.84
C GLY A 177 1.73 27.35 -1.02
N ALA A 178 1.92 26.76 0.16
CA ALA A 178 3.19 26.76 0.87
C ALA A 178 4.14 25.68 0.31
N ASP A 179 5.44 25.93 0.37
CA ASP A 179 6.46 24.95 0.01
C ASP A 179 6.72 23.96 1.17
N LEU A 180 7.07 22.73 0.82
CA LEU A 180 7.71 21.76 1.71
C LEU A 180 9.12 21.45 1.21
N GLU A 181 10.02 21.12 2.12
CA GLU A 181 11.39 20.70 1.82
C GLU A 181 11.50 19.18 2.03
N VAL A 182 11.96 18.45 1.03
CA VAL A 182 12.31 17.04 1.16
C VAL A 182 13.83 16.92 1.11
N THR A 183 14.41 16.34 2.15
CA THR A 183 15.84 16.06 2.25
C THR A 183 16.05 14.59 2.56
N GLY A 184 17.15 14.00 2.08
CA GLY A 184 17.40 12.59 2.34
C GLY A 184 18.44 12.00 1.41
N SER A 185 18.77 10.73 1.62
CA SER A 185 19.65 9.96 0.76
C SER A 185 19.51 8.46 1.04
N GLY A 186 19.44 7.66 -0.03
CA GLY A 186 19.25 6.21 0.09
C GLY A 186 17.88 5.87 0.66
N ASP A 187 17.85 5.25 1.83
CA ASP A 187 16.61 4.89 2.54
C ASP A 187 16.14 5.96 3.53
N GLU A 188 17.03 6.86 3.97
CA GLU A 188 16.71 7.88 4.98
C GLU A 188 16.19 9.16 4.30
N TRP A 189 14.86 9.31 4.26
CA TRP A 189 14.17 10.48 3.72
C TRP A 189 13.37 11.22 4.79
N MET A 190 13.37 12.55 4.71
CA MET A 190 12.65 13.46 5.61
C MET A 190 11.89 14.52 4.81
N VAL A 191 10.69 14.85 5.26
CA VAL A 191 9.80 15.86 4.68
C VAL A 191 9.56 16.91 5.77
N ASN A 192 10.22 18.06 5.65
CA ASN A 192 10.44 19.00 6.76
C ASN A 192 11.00 18.24 8.00
N ASP A 193 10.26 18.24 9.11
CA ASP A 193 10.61 17.51 10.35
C ASP A 193 10.05 16.07 10.44
N ALA A 194 9.33 15.58 9.42
CA ALA A 194 8.71 14.25 9.41
C ALA A 194 9.59 13.22 8.70
N ASN A 195 9.72 12.02 9.27
CA ASN A 195 10.49 10.92 8.66
C ASN A 195 9.61 10.12 7.69
N VAL A 196 10.12 9.81 6.50
CA VAL A 196 9.46 8.88 5.58
C VAL A 196 9.69 7.45 6.07
N ILE A 197 8.60 6.79 6.44
CA ILE A 197 8.59 5.38 6.85
C ILE A 197 8.71 4.49 5.60
N CYS A 198 7.87 4.77 4.59
CA CYS A 198 7.91 4.10 3.31
C CYS A 198 7.37 5.01 2.20
N GLY A 199 8.13 5.18 1.12
CA GLY A 199 7.86 6.10 0.02
C GLY A 199 8.03 5.46 -1.34
N GLY A 200 7.51 6.12 -2.38
CA GLY A 200 7.52 5.60 -3.74
C GLY A 200 6.40 4.59 -4.04
N VAL A 201 5.40 4.45 -3.16
CA VAL A 201 4.24 3.58 -3.40
C VAL A 201 3.39 4.21 -4.51
N GLN A 202 3.56 3.71 -5.73
CA GLN A 202 2.78 4.17 -6.89
C GLN A 202 1.35 3.64 -6.79
N THR A 203 0.38 4.53 -7.01
CA THR A 203 -1.06 4.23 -7.16
C THR A 203 -1.50 4.55 -8.58
N ALA A 204 -2.76 4.29 -8.94
CA ALA A 204 -3.24 4.52 -10.31
C ALA A 204 -3.14 5.98 -10.79
N ASN A 205 -3.03 6.95 -9.88
CA ASN A 205 -2.95 8.39 -10.19
C ASN A 205 -2.02 9.20 -9.27
N ALA A 206 -1.37 8.60 -8.28
CA ALA A 206 -0.52 9.32 -7.33
C ALA A 206 0.64 8.49 -6.78
N THR A 207 1.71 9.14 -6.33
CA THR A 207 2.76 8.50 -5.52
C THR A 207 2.52 8.78 -4.03
N VAL A 208 2.51 7.73 -3.20
CA VAL A 208 2.28 7.83 -1.75
C VAL A 208 3.58 7.68 -0.97
N TYR A 209 3.76 8.57 0.01
CA TYR A 209 4.88 8.59 0.95
C TYR A 209 4.33 8.54 2.38
N LEU A 210 4.40 7.39 3.02
CA LEU A 210 4.01 7.19 4.41
C LEU A 210 5.02 7.92 5.32
N ILE A 211 4.54 8.83 6.16
CA ILE A 211 5.37 9.63 7.07
C ILE A 211 5.00 9.42 8.54
N ASP A 212 5.98 9.60 9.43
CA ASP A 212 5.83 9.34 10.86
C ASP A 212 5.21 10.49 11.66
N SER A 213 5.05 11.67 11.05
CA SER A 213 4.62 12.91 11.71
C SER A 213 3.73 13.73 10.78
N VAL A 214 2.72 14.42 11.30
CA VAL A 214 1.79 15.22 10.49
C VAL A 214 2.42 16.57 10.14
N LEU A 215 2.43 16.91 8.85
CA LEU A 215 2.92 18.18 8.33
C LEU A 215 1.92 19.30 8.62
N MET A 216 2.36 20.30 9.38
CA MET A 216 1.58 21.51 9.62
C MET A 216 2.03 22.61 8.65
N PRO A 217 1.12 23.27 7.92
CA PRO A 217 1.50 24.38 7.05
C PRO A 217 2.09 25.53 7.90
N PRO A 218 3.10 26.26 7.39
CA PRO A 218 3.62 27.43 8.08
C PRO A 218 2.52 28.47 8.25
N ALA A 219 2.50 29.15 9.41
CA ALA A 219 1.55 30.22 9.67
C ALA A 219 1.75 31.37 8.66
N GLN A 220 0.71 31.61 7.84
CA GLN A 220 0.66 32.68 6.83
C GLN A 220 0.36 34.06 7.44
#